data_AF-A0A2V8FKD7-F1
#
_entry.id   AF-A0A2V8FKD7-F1
#
_cell.length_a   1.000
_cell.length_b   1.000
_cell.length_c   1.000
_cell.angle_alpha   90.00
_cell.angle_beta   90.00
_cell.angle_gamma   90.00
#
_symmetry.space_group_name_H-M   'P 1'
#
loop_
_entity.id
_entity.type
_entity.pdbx_description
1 polymer ?
#
loop_
_entity_poly.entity_id
_entity_poly.type
_entity_poly.pdbx_seq_one_letter_code
_entity_poly.pdbx_strand_id
1 'polypeptide(L)'
;MVKVLRLLAASLVAVLAMSTAKVGAQAVGPVDKARPVAGDAGMSTMVVIERPEIRVLEDYAEPGATRRLHRHADATFHVLVLVTGRLVLTIEGESPVEVTQGQVLDLKGGVMHTFKNTGSVIATIVEVFGKAPPKAGGNGEALALAQAVADRAPK
;
A
#
# COMPACT_ATOMS: atom_id res chain seq x y z
N MET A 1 -46.96 38.82 -6.73
CA MET A 1 -46.71 37.37 -6.60
C MET A 1 -45.49 36.86 -7.38
N VAL A 2 -45.17 37.36 -8.57
CA VAL A 2 -44.01 36.89 -9.38
C VAL A 2 -42.62 37.22 -8.77
N LYS A 3 -42.49 38.30 -7.99
CA LYS A 3 -41.22 38.68 -7.34
C LYS A 3 -40.83 37.78 -6.16
N VAL A 4 -41.80 37.22 -5.44
CA VAL A 4 -41.54 36.33 -4.27
C VAL A 4 -41.06 34.95 -4.73
N LEU A 5 -41.53 34.49 -5.90
CA LEU A 5 -41.12 33.20 -6.49
C LEU A 5 -39.66 33.21 -6.99
N ARG A 6 -39.12 34.38 -7.37
CA ARG A 6 -37.70 34.54 -7.78
C ARG A 6 -36.71 34.49 -6.63
N LEU A 7 -37.12 34.89 -5.42
CA LEU A 7 -36.28 34.87 -4.21
C LEU A 7 -36.12 33.45 -3.62
N LEU A 8 -37.15 32.61 -3.74
CA LEU A 8 -37.09 31.20 -3.35
C LEU A 8 -36.22 30.37 -4.32
N ALA A 9 -36.29 30.64 -5.62
CA ALA A 9 -35.44 29.98 -6.62
C ALA A 9 -33.95 30.31 -6.45
N ALA A 10 -33.62 31.55 -6.09
CA ALA A 10 -32.23 31.96 -5.84
C ALA A 10 -31.64 31.35 -4.55
N SER A 11 -32.47 31.13 -3.52
CA SER A 11 -32.01 30.53 -2.26
C SER A 11 -31.75 29.03 -2.37
N LEU A 12 -32.52 28.32 -3.21
CA LEU A 12 -32.34 26.87 -3.41
C LEU A 12 -31.04 26.56 -4.19
N VAL A 13 -30.65 27.42 -5.14
CA VAL A 13 -29.37 27.31 -5.88
C VAL A 13 -28.17 27.62 -4.98
N ALA A 14 -28.30 28.59 -4.06
CA ALA A 14 -27.25 28.92 -3.11
C ALA A 14 -26.99 27.81 -2.08
N VAL A 15 -28.03 27.09 -1.65
CA VAL A 15 -27.89 25.95 -0.72
C VAL A 15 -27.31 24.72 -1.43
N LEU A 16 -27.64 24.48 -2.70
CA LEU A 16 -27.10 23.36 -3.48
C LEU A 16 -25.63 23.58 -3.89
N ALA A 17 -25.18 24.84 -4.01
CA ALA A 17 -23.79 25.18 -4.29
C ALA A 17 -22.86 25.05 -3.06
N MET A 18 -23.42 25.01 -1.85
CA MET A 18 -22.68 24.93 -0.58
C MET A 18 -22.55 23.50 -0.04
N SER A 19 -23.18 22.51 -0.69
CA SER A 19 -23.12 21.11 -0.28
C SER A 19 -22.13 20.26 -1.08
N THR A 20 -21.15 20.87 -1.75
CA THR A 20 -19.92 20.14 -2.09
C THR A 20 -19.15 19.92 -0.79
N ALA A 21 -19.71 19.03 0.04
CA ALA A 21 -18.96 18.35 1.05
C ALA A 21 -17.63 18.00 0.38
N LYS A 22 -16.54 18.49 0.95
CA LYS A 22 -15.23 17.92 0.70
C LYS A 22 -15.42 16.45 1.07
N VAL A 23 -15.79 15.64 0.08
CA VAL A 23 -15.53 14.21 0.09
C VAL A 23 -14.03 14.21 0.28
N GLY A 24 -13.61 14.02 1.53
CA GLY A 24 -12.21 13.86 1.85
C GLY A 24 -11.82 12.61 1.09
N ALA A 25 -11.33 12.78 -0.13
CA ALA A 25 -10.44 11.81 -0.72
C ALA A 25 -9.41 11.59 0.38
N GLN A 26 -9.44 10.40 0.98
CA GLN A 26 -8.40 10.04 1.94
C GLN A 26 -7.10 10.29 1.19
N ALA A 27 -6.22 11.11 1.78
CA ALA A 27 -4.95 11.41 1.17
C ALA A 27 -4.26 10.06 0.94
N VAL A 28 -4.12 9.69 -0.32
CA VAL A 28 -3.31 8.58 -0.76
C VAL A 28 -1.85 9.00 -0.55
N GLY A 29 -0.95 8.08 -0.22
CA GLY A 29 0.41 8.44 0.18
C GLY A 29 1.17 9.28 -0.86
N PRO A 30 2.26 9.94 -0.44
CA PRO A 30 2.97 10.90 -1.27
C PRO A 30 3.75 10.19 -2.39
N VAL A 31 3.12 10.01 -3.56
CA VAL A 31 3.72 9.47 -4.80
C VAL A 31 5.10 10.11 -5.08
N ASP A 32 5.23 11.41 -4.83
CA ASP A 32 6.46 12.18 -5.08
C ASP A 32 7.68 11.72 -4.27
N LYS A 33 7.47 10.95 -3.20
CA LYS A 33 8.55 10.36 -2.38
C LYS A 33 8.94 8.95 -2.81
N ALA A 34 8.18 8.34 -3.72
CA ALA A 34 8.47 7.02 -4.25
C ALA A 34 9.60 7.06 -5.28
N ARG A 35 10.44 6.02 -5.30
CA ARG A 35 11.51 5.87 -6.30
C ARG A 35 11.06 4.93 -7.41
N PRO A 36 11.49 5.13 -8.68
CA PRO A 36 11.19 4.20 -9.76
C PRO A 36 11.69 2.78 -9.44
N VAL A 37 10.90 1.77 -9.82
CA VAL A 37 11.31 0.37 -9.75
C VAL A 37 12.15 0.03 -10.98
N ALA A 38 13.42 -0.29 -10.76
CA ALA A 38 14.36 -0.53 -11.86
C ALA A 38 13.89 -1.67 -12.78
N GLY A 39 13.65 -1.36 -14.05
CA GLY A 39 13.20 -2.32 -15.07
C GLY A 39 11.69 -2.49 -15.20
N ASP A 40 10.89 -1.78 -14.40
CA ASP A 40 9.43 -1.82 -14.44
C ASP A 40 8.91 -0.41 -14.77
N ALA A 41 8.68 -0.14 -16.06
CA ALA A 41 8.24 1.17 -16.51
C ALA A 41 6.87 1.54 -15.91
N GLY A 42 6.75 2.76 -15.38
CA GLY A 42 5.53 3.25 -14.72
C GLY A 42 5.29 2.69 -13.33
N MET A 43 6.25 1.95 -12.75
CA MET A 43 6.22 1.53 -11.36
C MET A 43 7.13 2.40 -10.50
N SER A 44 6.64 2.83 -9.34
CA SER A 44 7.45 3.40 -8.27
C SER A 44 7.09 2.78 -6.92
N THR A 45 8.02 2.85 -5.96
CA THR A 45 7.93 2.18 -4.66
C THR A 45 8.50 3.05 -3.55
N MET A 46 7.93 2.95 -2.37
CA MET A 46 8.42 3.59 -1.15
C MET A 46 8.35 2.59 0.02
N VAL A 47 9.44 2.49 0.79
CA VAL A 47 9.41 1.77 2.05
C VAL A 47 8.78 2.67 3.11
N VAL A 48 7.64 2.25 3.67
CA VAL A 48 6.91 3.00 4.70
C VAL A 48 7.34 2.53 6.09
N ILE A 49 7.48 1.22 6.28
CA ILE A 49 7.94 0.60 7.53
C ILE A 49 9.00 -0.44 7.19
N GLU A 50 10.12 -0.40 7.92
CA GLU A 50 11.14 -1.45 7.91
C GLU A 50 11.50 -1.79 9.37
N ARG A 51 11.14 -3.00 9.80
CA ARG A 51 11.40 -3.52 11.16
C ARG A 51 11.89 -4.97 11.08
N PRO A 52 12.41 -5.55 12.18
CA PRO A 52 12.82 -6.96 12.20
C PRO A 52 11.70 -7.93 11.79
N GLU A 53 10.47 -7.66 12.22
CA GLU A 53 9.30 -8.54 12.07
C GLU A 53 8.43 -8.25 10.85
N ILE A 54 8.48 -7.03 10.33
CA ILE A 54 7.55 -6.57 9.28
C ILE A 54 8.22 -5.56 8.34
N ARG A 55 7.85 -5.62 7.07
CA ARG A 55 8.10 -4.56 6.09
C ARG A 55 6.78 -4.12 5.48
N VAL A 56 6.59 -2.82 5.30
CA VAL A 56 5.44 -2.26 4.59
C VAL A 56 5.96 -1.39 3.45
N LEU A 57 5.48 -1.67 2.25
CA LEU A 57 5.70 -0.87 1.06
C LEU A 57 4.42 -0.13 0.68
N GLU A 58 4.60 1.02 0.06
CA GLU A 58 3.59 1.64 -0.77
C GLU A 58 4.12 1.70 -2.19
N ASP A 59 3.42 1.02 -3.09
CA ASP A 59 3.74 0.93 -4.50
C ASP A 59 2.72 1.69 -5.33
N TYR A 60 3.19 2.25 -6.42
CA TYR A 60 2.40 3.05 -7.34
C TYR A 60 2.60 2.52 -8.74
N ALA A 61 1.49 2.19 -9.39
CA ALA A 61 1.46 1.72 -10.76
C ALA A 61 0.68 2.73 -11.61
N GLU A 62 1.37 3.39 -12.54
CA GLU A 62 0.72 4.21 -13.56
C GLU A 62 -0.29 3.38 -14.39
N PRO A 63 -1.28 4.00 -15.05
CA PRO A 63 -2.20 3.30 -15.93
C PRO A 63 -1.45 2.42 -16.95
N GLY A 64 -1.77 1.12 -16.97
CA GLY A 64 -1.11 0.14 -17.85
C GLY A 64 0.23 -0.41 -17.35
N ALA A 65 0.81 0.16 -16.29
CA ALA A 65 2.06 -0.32 -15.72
C ALA A 65 1.90 -1.75 -15.19
N THR A 66 2.97 -2.53 -15.31
CA THR A 66 3.01 -3.93 -14.88
C THR A 66 4.22 -4.14 -14.00
N ARG A 67 4.00 -4.68 -12.81
CA ARG A 67 5.08 -5.17 -11.96
C ARG A 67 5.56 -6.51 -12.52
N ARG A 68 6.84 -6.64 -12.85
CA ARG A 68 7.37 -7.90 -13.43
C ARG A 68 7.07 -9.09 -12.52
N LEU A 69 6.97 -10.28 -13.11
CA LEU A 69 6.81 -11.51 -12.34
C LEU A 69 8.00 -11.68 -11.38
N HIS A 70 7.71 -11.74 -10.08
CA HIS A 70 8.73 -11.80 -9.03
C HIS A 70 8.18 -12.48 -7.77
N ARG A 71 9.03 -12.61 -6.75
CA ARG A 71 8.66 -13.11 -5.42
C ARG A 71 9.45 -12.39 -4.33
N HIS A 72 8.92 -12.43 -3.11
CA HIS A 72 9.61 -12.03 -1.88
C HIS A 72 9.98 -13.28 -1.10
N ALA A 73 11.16 -13.85 -1.38
CA ALA A 73 11.59 -15.14 -0.81
C ALA A 73 11.82 -15.09 0.70
N ASP A 74 11.99 -13.90 1.26
CA ASP A 74 12.15 -13.61 2.68
C ASP A 74 10.81 -13.44 3.43
N ALA A 75 9.69 -13.33 2.70
CA ALA A 75 8.38 -13.10 3.28
C ALA A 75 7.76 -14.41 3.80
N THR A 76 7.31 -14.42 5.06
CA THR A 76 6.55 -15.53 5.65
C THR A 76 5.07 -15.47 5.28
N PHE A 77 4.54 -14.26 5.12
CA PHE A 77 3.24 -13.94 4.54
C PHE A 77 3.35 -12.64 3.74
N HIS A 78 2.43 -12.42 2.81
CA HIS A 78 2.33 -11.20 2.04
C HIS A 78 0.85 -10.80 1.95
N VAL A 79 0.50 -9.57 2.34
CA VAL A 79 -0.85 -9.02 2.19
C VAL A 79 -0.77 -7.84 1.23
N LEU A 80 -1.56 -7.89 0.16
CA LEU A 80 -1.72 -6.82 -0.82
C LEU A 80 -3.04 -6.10 -0.59
N VAL A 81 -3.00 -4.78 -0.44
CA VAL A 81 -4.19 -3.93 -0.30
C VAL A 81 -4.23 -2.95 -1.47
N LEU A 82 -5.30 -2.97 -2.25
CA LEU A 82 -5.49 -1.99 -3.32
C LEU A 82 -6.22 -0.76 -2.78
N VAL A 83 -5.51 0.35 -2.59
CA VAL A 83 -6.05 1.59 -2.03
C VAL A 83 -6.79 2.42 -3.07
N THR A 84 -6.29 2.44 -4.31
CA THR A 84 -6.93 3.12 -5.46
C THR A 84 -6.72 2.32 -6.74
N GLY A 85 -7.55 2.58 -7.76
CA GLY A 85 -7.37 1.99 -9.09
C GLY A 85 -7.96 0.60 -9.24
N ARG A 86 -7.44 -0.15 -10.23
CA ARG A 86 -7.87 -1.51 -10.56
C ARG A 86 -6.67 -2.31 -11.06
N LEU A 87 -6.51 -3.52 -10.54
CA LEU A 87 -5.46 -4.43 -10.98
C LEU A 87 -6.05 -5.71 -11.56
N VAL A 88 -5.25 -6.39 -12.38
CA VAL A 88 -5.31 -7.84 -12.51
C VAL A 88 -4.07 -8.40 -11.83
N LEU A 89 -4.26 -9.25 -10.83
CA LEU A 89 -3.21 -9.97 -10.10
C LEU A 89 -3.12 -11.40 -10.63
N THR A 90 -1.90 -11.88 -10.89
CA THR A 90 -1.63 -13.26 -11.25
C THR A 90 -0.68 -13.86 -10.22
N ILE A 91 -1.09 -14.97 -9.64
CA ILE A 91 -0.31 -15.78 -8.69
C ILE A 91 0.00 -17.12 -9.36
N GLU A 92 1.23 -17.60 -9.20
CA GLU A 92 1.66 -18.88 -9.77
C GLU A 92 0.76 -20.04 -9.31
N GLY A 93 0.21 -20.76 -10.29
CA GLY A 93 -0.68 -21.90 -10.04
C GLY A 93 -2.16 -21.53 -9.87
N GLU A 94 -2.51 -20.25 -9.95
CA GLU A 94 -3.88 -19.74 -9.79
C GLU A 94 -4.37 -19.05 -11.07
N SER A 95 -5.70 -18.90 -11.18
CA SER A 95 -6.28 -18.08 -12.23
C SER A 95 -6.10 -16.59 -11.90
N PRO A 96 -5.88 -15.71 -12.90
CA PRO A 96 -5.80 -14.27 -12.65
C PRO A 96 -7.05 -13.74 -11.94
N VAL A 97 -6.84 -12.82 -11.01
CA VAL A 97 -7.90 -12.23 -10.18
C VAL A 97 -7.98 -10.74 -10.47
N GLU A 98 -9.19 -10.25 -10.73
CA GLU A 98 -9.44 -8.80 -10.73
C GLU A 98 -9.44 -8.27 -9.30
N VAL A 99 -8.64 -7.24 -9.05
CA VAL A 99 -8.58 -6.56 -7.76
C VAL A 99 -9.08 -5.14 -7.95
N THR A 100 -10.08 -4.77 -7.15
CA THR A 100 -10.74 -3.47 -7.15
C THR A 100 -10.46 -2.74 -5.84
N GLN A 101 -10.62 -1.42 -5.88
CA GLN A 101 -10.35 -0.54 -4.77
C GLN A 101 -10.99 -1.03 -3.45
N GLY A 102 -10.18 -1.07 -2.39
CA GLY A 102 -10.55 -1.50 -1.05
C GLY A 102 -10.39 -3.01 -0.80
N GLN A 103 -10.10 -3.81 -1.83
CA GLN A 103 -9.88 -5.24 -1.64
C GLN A 103 -8.51 -5.54 -1.04
N VAL A 104 -8.47 -6.62 -0.25
CA VAL A 104 -7.31 -7.14 0.45
C VAL A 104 -7.14 -8.60 0.05
N LEU A 105 -5.92 -8.98 -0.33
CA LEU A 105 -5.58 -10.35 -0.71
C LEU A 105 -4.40 -10.83 0.11
N ASP A 106 -4.50 -12.04 0.65
CA ASP A 106 -3.36 -12.75 1.21
C ASP A 106 -2.68 -13.59 0.12
N LEU A 107 -1.36 -13.48 0.08
CA LEU A 107 -0.50 -14.26 -0.79
C LEU A 107 0.40 -15.11 0.11
N LYS A 108 0.54 -16.39 -0.25
CA LYS A 108 1.52 -17.27 0.38
C LYS A 108 2.91 -16.65 0.29
N GLY A 109 3.64 -16.62 1.41
CA GLY A 109 5.03 -16.14 1.44
C GLY A 109 5.91 -16.83 0.39
N GLY A 110 6.68 -16.03 -0.35
CA GLY A 110 7.58 -16.51 -1.40
C GLY A 110 6.92 -17.00 -2.69
N VAL A 111 5.59 -16.90 -2.85
CA VAL A 111 4.92 -17.27 -4.12
C VAL A 111 5.28 -16.28 -5.23
N MET A 112 5.45 -16.79 -6.46
CA MET A 112 5.64 -15.93 -7.63
C MET A 112 4.32 -15.22 -7.98
N HIS A 113 4.39 -13.91 -8.20
CA HIS A 113 3.23 -13.11 -8.57
C HIS A 113 3.61 -11.87 -9.39
N THR A 114 2.60 -11.31 -10.07
CA THR A 114 2.67 -10.08 -10.87
C THR A 114 1.32 -9.39 -10.81
N PHE A 115 1.29 -8.08 -10.98
CA PHE A 115 0.06 -7.35 -11.21
C PHE A 115 0.23 -6.34 -12.34
N LYS A 116 -0.88 -6.04 -13.01
CA LYS A 116 -0.99 -4.95 -13.98
C LYS A 116 -2.09 -4.00 -13.56
N ASN A 117 -1.82 -2.70 -13.59
CA ASN A 117 -2.88 -1.69 -13.48
C ASN A 117 -3.70 -1.66 -14.78
N THR A 118 -4.94 -2.10 -14.69
CA THR A 118 -5.90 -2.12 -15.81
C THR A 118 -6.88 -0.95 -15.77
N GLY A 119 -6.77 -0.09 -14.74
CA GLY A 119 -7.55 1.14 -14.61
C GLY A 119 -6.96 2.33 -15.38
N SER A 120 -7.64 3.46 -15.25
CA SER A 120 -7.28 4.74 -15.87
C SER A 120 -6.66 5.76 -14.89
N VAL A 121 -6.44 5.36 -13.64
CA VAL A 121 -5.82 6.16 -12.58
C VAL A 121 -4.61 5.42 -12.03
N ILE A 122 -3.71 6.13 -11.35
CA ILE A 122 -2.62 5.49 -10.60
C ILE A 122 -3.24 4.53 -9.59
N ALA A 123 -2.80 3.27 -9.65
CA ALA A 123 -3.12 2.29 -8.61
C ALA A 123 -2.11 2.45 -7.48
N THR A 124 -2.60 2.74 -6.28
CA THR A 124 -1.79 2.73 -5.06
C THR A 124 -2.02 1.43 -4.32
N ILE A 125 -0.94 0.74 -4.06
CA ILE A 125 -0.91 -0.58 -3.44
C ILE A 125 -0.15 -0.44 -2.12
N VAL A 126 -0.72 -0.96 -1.04
CA VAL A 126 0.02 -1.18 0.20
C VAL A 126 0.32 -2.66 0.32
N GLU A 127 1.60 -2.99 0.39
CA GLU A 127 2.08 -4.36 0.54
C GLU A 127 2.68 -4.56 1.92
N VAL A 128 2.18 -5.57 2.66
CA VAL A 128 2.63 -5.91 4.01
C VAL A 128 3.29 -7.28 3.99
N PHE A 129 4.55 -7.33 4.42
CA PHE A 129 5.36 -8.53 4.42
C PHE A 129 5.71 -8.92 5.86
N GLY A 130 5.38 -10.16 6.24
CA GLY A 130 5.94 -10.77 7.44
C GLY A 130 7.37 -11.19 7.20
N LYS A 131 8.27 -10.91 8.15
CA LYS A 131 9.66 -11.38 8.10
C LYS A 131 9.84 -12.52 9.09
N ALA A 132 10.57 -13.56 8.69
CA ALA A 132 10.95 -14.59 9.64
C ALA A 132 11.79 -13.95 10.76
N PRO A 133 11.60 -14.34 12.04
CA PRO A 133 12.48 -13.90 13.09
C PRO A 133 13.93 -14.25 12.70
N PRO A 134 14.91 -13.39 13.05
CA PRO A 134 16.31 -13.75 12.86
C PRO A 134 16.54 -15.14 13.45
N LYS A 135 17.15 -16.05 12.68
CA LYS A 135 17.50 -17.38 13.22
C LYS A 135 18.28 -17.14 14.52
N ALA A 136 17.81 -17.71 15.63
CA ALA A 136 18.58 -17.81 16.86
C ALA A 136 19.82 -18.68 16.56
N GLY A 137 20.87 -18.01 16.09
CA GLY A 137 22.05 -18.64 15.52
C GLY A 137 23.21 -17.67 15.36
N GLY A 138 23.14 -16.53 16.03
CA GLY A 138 24.23 -15.56 16.11
C GLY A 138 24.24 -14.97 17.50
N ASN A 139 25.41 -14.53 17.94
CA ASN A 139 25.74 -14.03 19.27
C ASN A 139 24.84 -12.86 19.77
N GLY A 140 23.77 -12.47 19.08
CA GLY A 140 22.88 -11.37 19.43
C GLY A 140 22.13 -11.58 20.75
N GLU A 141 21.68 -12.80 21.07
CA GLU A 141 21.07 -13.07 22.38
C GLU A 141 22.11 -13.05 23.51
N ALA A 142 23.31 -13.58 23.26
CA ALA A 142 24.43 -13.54 24.21
C ALA A 142 24.95 -12.10 24.40
N LEU A 143 24.96 -11.28 23.35
CA LEU A 143 25.38 -9.87 23.38
C LEU A 143 24.32 -9.00 24.07
N ALA A 144 23.03 -9.28 23.83
CA ALA A 144 21.93 -8.62 24.53
C ALA A 144 21.93 -8.98 26.03
N LEU A 145 22.21 -10.24 26.39
CA LEU A 145 22.41 -10.64 27.79
C LEU A 145 23.66 -9.98 28.39
N ALA A 146 24.79 -9.96 27.68
CA ALA A 146 26.02 -9.35 28.17
C ALA A 146 25.87 -7.85 28.42
N GLN A 147 25.17 -7.14 27.52
CA GLN A 147 24.85 -5.72 27.70
C GLN A 147 23.92 -5.51 28.90
N ALA A 148 22.87 -6.33 29.03
CA ALA A 148 21.94 -6.24 30.16
C ALA A 148 22.60 -6.55 31.52
N VAL A 149 23.65 -7.38 31.55
CA VAL A 149 24.45 -7.65 32.76
C VAL A 149 25.42 -6.50 33.05
N ALA A 150 26.06 -5.94 32.03
CA ALA A 150 26.94 -4.77 32.17
C ALA A 150 26.18 -3.54 32.72
N ASP A 151 24.96 -3.31 32.25
CA ASP A 151 24.10 -2.21 32.69
C ASP A 151 23.57 -2.39 34.13
N ARG A 152 23.67 -3.60 34.70
CA ARG A 152 23.26 -3.92 36.08
C ARG A 152 24.43 -3.99 37.05
N ALA A 153 25.67 -3.86 36.58
CA ALA A 153 26.81 -3.79 37.48
C ALA A 153 26.77 -2.45 38.24
N PRO A 154 26.86 -2.45 39.57
CA PRO A 154 26.98 -1.21 40.33
C PRO A 154 28.28 -0.50 39.92
N LYS A 155 28.20 0.82 39.74
CA LYS A 155 29.34 1.69 39.39
C LYS A 155 30.45 1.64 40.42
#